data_AF-A0A8C3HJ04-F1
#
_entry.id   AF-A0A8C3HJ04-F1
#
_cell.length_a   1.000
_cell.length_b   1.000
_cell.length_c   1.000
_cell.angle_alpha   90.00
_cell.angle_beta   90.00
_cell.angle_gamma   90.00
#
_symmetry.space_group_name_H-M   'P 1'
#
loop_
_entity.id
_entity.type
_entity.pdbx_description
1 polymer ?
#
loop_
_entity_poly.entity_id
_entity_poly.type
_entity_poly.pdbx_seq_one_letter_code
_entity_poly.pdbx_strand_id
1 'polypeptide(L)'
;MSVSEMFITLQGVLTADQDIREEIRKVVQTLEQTAREILTLLQGVHQGAGFQDIPKKCQKAREHFGAVKTQLASLKTKFPADQYYRFHEHWRFVLQRLVFLAAFVVYLETETLVTREAVTEILGIEADRERGFHLDIEDYLSGILTLASELVSKRYLHKLIASVKPTKNEWPVACFPDPAFGEGRSYIA
;
A
#
# COMPACT_ATOMS: atom_id res chain seq x y z
N MET A 1 36.39 34.84 5.47
CA MET A 1 35.05 34.65 6.05
C MET A 1 35.15 34.77 7.54
N SER A 2 34.42 35.69 8.15
CA SER A 2 34.27 35.74 9.61
C SER A 2 33.40 34.57 10.07
N VAL A 3 33.48 34.22 11.36
CA VAL A 3 32.62 33.17 11.94
C VAL A 3 31.14 33.52 11.77
N SER A 4 30.77 34.79 11.89
CA SER A 4 29.39 35.24 11.70
C SER A 4 28.92 35.06 10.25
N GLU A 5 29.77 35.35 9.26
CA GLU A 5 29.45 35.14 7.84
C GLU A 5 29.23 33.65 7.52
N MET A 6 30.01 32.76 8.14
CA MET A 6 29.84 31.31 8.00
C MET A 6 28.47 30.85 8.53
N PHE A 7 28.06 31.30 9.72
CA PHE A 7 26.75 30.96 10.27
C PHE A 7 25.58 31.52 9.45
N ILE A 8 25.70 32.73 8.91
CA ILE A 8 24.68 33.31 8.02
C ILE A 8 24.54 32.47 6.74
N THR A 9 25.65 32.05 6.16
CA THR A 9 25.65 31.19 4.96
C THR A 9 25.03 29.82 5.26
N LEU A 10 25.40 29.19 6.37
CA LEU A 10 24.82 27.93 6.82
C LEU A 10 23.30 28.04 7.06
N GLN A 11 22.87 29.12 7.70
CA GLN A 11 21.44 29.37 7.93
C GLN A 11 20.67 29.44 6.60
N GLY A 12 21.22 30.13 5.58
CA GLY A 12 20.60 30.21 4.26
C GLY A 12 20.46 28.84 3.59
N VAL A 13 21.48 27.99 3.68
CA VAL A 13 21.44 26.61 3.14
C VAL A 13 20.39 25.77 3.87
N LEU A 14 20.32 25.87 5.20
CA LEU A 14 19.34 25.12 6.00
C LEU A 14 17.89 25.56 5.70
N THR A 15 17.65 26.86 5.53
CA THR A 15 16.34 27.37 5.16
C THR A 15 15.92 26.88 3.77
N ALA A 16 16.81 26.92 2.78
CA ALA A 16 16.52 26.40 1.44
C ALA A 16 16.25 24.88 1.44
N ASP A 17 17.02 24.10 2.21
CA ASP A 17 16.79 22.65 2.36
C ASP A 17 15.43 22.36 3.01
N GLN A 18 15.04 23.17 4.01
CA GLN A 18 13.74 23.07 4.67
C GLN A 18 12.58 23.39 3.72
N ASP A 19 12.70 24.41 2.88
CA ASP A 19 11.69 24.78 1.90
C ASP A 19 11.46 23.65 0.87
N ILE A 20 12.54 23.01 0.40
CA ILE A 20 12.47 21.84 -0.49
C ILE A 20 11.74 20.69 0.19
N ARG A 21 12.07 20.37 1.46
CA ARG A 21 11.40 19.30 2.22
C ARG A 21 9.91 19.57 2.38
N GLU A 22 9.52 20.81 2.63
CA GLU A 22 8.11 21.17 2.80
C GLU A 22 7.33 21.02 1.49
N GLU A 23 7.91 21.42 0.36
CA GLU A 23 7.30 21.22 -0.96
C GLU A 23 7.17 19.74 -1.31
N ILE A 24 8.19 18.92 -1.02
CA ILE A 24 8.14 17.47 -1.17
C ILE A 24 7.02 16.88 -0.32
N ARG A 25 6.92 17.30 0.95
CA ARG A 25 5.92 16.81 1.90
C ARG A 25 4.49 17.03 1.40
N LYS A 26 4.18 18.21 0.86
CA LYS A 26 2.86 18.52 0.29
C LYS A 26 2.50 17.58 -0.86
N VAL A 27 3.46 17.31 -1.75
CA VAL A 27 3.25 16.40 -2.88
C VAL A 27 3.05 14.97 -2.35
N VAL A 28 3.92 14.49 -1.45
CA VAL A 28 3.83 13.16 -0.84
C VAL A 28 2.49 12.94 -0.15
N GLN A 29 1.98 13.91 0.62
CA GLN A 29 0.66 13.80 1.27
C GLN A 29 -0.47 13.58 0.25
N THR A 30 -0.38 14.23 -0.91
CA THR A 30 -1.34 14.07 -2.00
C THR A 30 -1.21 12.68 -2.62
N LEU A 31 0.01 12.19 -2.86
CA LEU A 31 0.23 10.81 -3.33
C LEU A 31 -0.31 9.78 -2.34
N GLU A 32 -0.07 9.97 -1.04
CA GLU A 32 -0.56 9.06 -0.01
C GLU A 32 -2.08 9.01 0.02
N GLN A 33 -2.74 10.15 -0.20
CA GLN A 33 -4.19 10.21 -0.28
C GLN A 33 -4.72 9.41 -1.47
N THR A 34 -4.14 9.60 -2.66
CA THR A 34 -4.49 8.82 -3.85
C THR A 34 -4.17 7.33 -3.65
N ALA A 35 -3.06 6.98 -2.98
CA ALA A 35 -2.74 5.59 -2.66
C ALA A 35 -3.75 4.96 -1.68
N ARG A 36 -4.28 5.73 -0.71
CA ARG A 36 -5.36 5.27 0.19
C ARG A 36 -6.67 5.02 -0.56
N GLU A 37 -7.01 5.88 -1.52
CA GLU A 37 -8.19 5.72 -2.37
C GLU A 37 -8.10 4.45 -3.22
N ILE A 38 -6.97 4.25 -3.91
CA ILE A 38 -6.72 3.02 -4.69
C ILE A 38 -6.78 1.79 -3.79
N LEU A 39 -6.15 1.84 -2.60
CA LEU A 39 -6.20 0.72 -1.66
C LEU A 39 -7.64 0.37 -1.28
N THR A 40 -8.46 1.38 -0.96
CA THR A 40 -9.85 1.18 -0.54
C THR A 40 -10.67 0.53 -1.67
N LEU A 41 -10.46 0.96 -2.91
CA LEU A 41 -11.10 0.36 -4.09
C LEU A 41 -10.72 -1.11 -4.26
N LEU A 42 -9.42 -1.43 -4.19
CA LEU A 42 -8.93 -2.79 -4.40
C LEU A 42 -9.27 -3.71 -3.22
N GLN A 43 -9.27 -3.22 -1.98
CA GLN A 43 -9.70 -3.99 -0.82
C GLN A 43 -11.17 -4.40 -0.89
N GLY A 44 -12.00 -3.66 -1.62
CA GLY A 44 -13.38 -4.05 -1.92
C GLY A 44 -13.50 -5.37 -2.69
N VAL A 45 -12.42 -5.90 -3.28
CA VAL A 45 -12.42 -7.24 -3.93
C VAL A 45 -12.56 -8.37 -2.91
N HIS A 46 -12.19 -8.14 -1.65
CA HIS A 46 -12.32 -9.14 -0.59
C HIS A 46 -13.75 -9.34 -0.06
N GLN A 47 -14.70 -8.49 -0.46
CA GLN A 47 -16.11 -8.64 -0.07
C GLN A 47 -16.81 -9.69 -0.96
N GLY A 48 -17.78 -10.45 -0.41
CA GLY A 48 -18.36 -11.64 -1.06
C GLY A 48 -19.00 -11.43 -2.45
N ALA A 49 -19.47 -10.22 -2.77
CA ALA A 49 -19.98 -9.86 -4.10
C ALA A 49 -18.91 -9.23 -5.02
N GLY A 50 -17.71 -8.96 -4.49
CA GLY A 50 -16.66 -8.17 -5.14
C GLY A 50 -15.93 -8.85 -6.29
N PHE A 51 -16.12 -10.17 -6.48
CA PHE A 51 -15.40 -10.96 -7.47
C PHE A 51 -15.88 -10.70 -8.91
N GLN A 52 -17.16 -10.38 -9.10
CA GLN A 52 -17.71 -10.06 -10.44
C GLN A 52 -17.32 -8.64 -10.90
N ASP A 53 -16.97 -7.75 -9.97
CA ASP A 53 -16.59 -6.37 -10.27
C ASP A 53 -15.07 -6.14 -10.27
N ILE A 54 -14.24 -7.20 -10.25
CA ILE A 54 -12.78 -7.09 -10.29
C ILE A 54 -12.31 -6.26 -11.48
N PRO A 55 -12.74 -6.51 -12.74
CA PRO A 55 -12.28 -5.73 -13.88
C PRO A 55 -12.62 -4.24 -13.77
N LYS A 56 -13.83 -3.91 -13.28
CA LYS A 56 -14.25 -2.52 -13.08
C LYS A 56 -13.44 -1.81 -11.99
N LYS A 57 -13.11 -2.52 -10.91
CA LYS A 57 -12.27 -1.98 -9.83
C LYS A 57 -10.83 -1.75 -10.30
N CYS A 58 -10.28 -2.66 -11.10
CA CYS A 58 -8.96 -2.51 -11.71
C CYS A 58 -8.92 -1.33 -12.69
N GLN A 59 -9.96 -1.18 -13.52
CA GLN A 59 -10.11 -0.01 -14.42
C GLN A 59 -10.07 1.31 -13.63
N LYS A 60 -10.89 1.43 -12.58
CA LYS A 60 -10.90 2.63 -11.72
C LYS A 60 -9.55 2.86 -11.03
N ALA A 61 -8.89 1.80 -10.55
CA ALA A 61 -7.55 1.92 -9.98
C ALA A 61 -6.55 2.48 -11.00
N ARG A 62 -6.61 2.02 -12.27
CA ARG A 62 -5.78 2.55 -13.37
C ARG A 62 -6.04 4.02 -13.67
N GLU A 63 -7.28 4.50 -13.56
CA GLU A 63 -7.60 5.92 -13.67
C GLU A 63 -6.92 6.74 -12.57
N HIS A 64 -6.96 6.27 -11.31
CA HIS A 64 -6.26 6.90 -10.20
C HIS A 64 -4.73 6.86 -10.37
N PHE A 65 -4.16 5.82 -10.99
CA PHE A 65 -2.74 5.81 -11.35
C PHE A 65 -2.38 6.92 -12.34
N GLY A 66 -3.30 7.39 -13.19
CA GLY A 66 -3.10 8.58 -14.02
C GLY A 66 -2.86 9.85 -13.19
N ALA A 67 -3.58 10.01 -12.07
CA ALA A 67 -3.32 11.10 -11.13
C ALA A 67 -1.96 10.93 -10.44
N VAL A 68 -1.60 9.71 -10.03
CA VAL A 68 -0.29 9.39 -9.45
C VAL A 68 0.85 9.76 -10.40
N LYS A 69 0.74 9.46 -11.70
CA LYS A 69 1.74 9.87 -12.71
C LYS A 69 1.97 11.38 -12.70
N THR A 70 0.89 12.15 -12.67
CA THR A 70 0.95 13.62 -12.68
C THR A 70 1.60 14.15 -11.39
N GLN A 71 1.25 13.55 -10.25
CA GLN A 71 1.81 13.92 -8.95
C GLN A 71 3.30 13.56 -8.83
N LEU A 72 3.73 12.41 -9.36
CA LEU A 72 5.14 12.01 -9.41
C LEU A 72 5.95 12.89 -10.38
N ALA A 73 5.36 13.27 -11.52
CA ALA A 73 5.98 14.23 -12.42
C ALA A 73 6.18 15.60 -11.73
N SER A 74 5.19 16.06 -10.95
CA SER A 74 5.32 17.25 -10.11
C SER A 74 6.44 17.10 -9.08
N LEU A 75 6.52 15.96 -8.39
CA LEU A 75 7.57 15.67 -7.41
C LEU A 75 8.98 15.78 -8.02
N LYS A 76 9.19 15.27 -9.23
CA LYS A 76 10.48 15.34 -9.95
C LYS A 76 10.96 16.78 -10.17
N THR A 77 10.07 17.76 -10.22
CA THR A 77 10.42 19.19 -10.40
C THR A 77 10.78 19.91 -9.11
N LYS A 78 10.54 19.31 -7.94
CA LYS A 78 10.72 19.96 -6.63
C LYS A 78 12.13 19.85 -6.07
N PHE A 79 12.96 18.95 -6.61
CA PHE A 79 14.31 18.75 -6.12
C PHE A 79 15.31 18.49 -7.26
N PRO A 80 16.59 18.83 -7.06
CA PRO A 80 17.65 18.53 -8.03
C PRO A 80 17.84 17.02 -8.25
N ALA A 81 18.01 16.57 -9.50
CA ALA A 81 18.09 15.13 -9.82
C ALA A 81 19.28 14.41 -9.15
N ASP A 82 20.36 15.13 -8.86
CA ASP A 82 21.54 14.65 -8.13
C ASP A 82 21.27 14.39 -6.64
N GLN A 83 20.16 14.90 -6.10
CA GLN A 83 19.80 14.79 -4.69
C GLN A 83 18.68 13.78 -4.43
N TYR A 84 18.45 12.83 -5.36
CA TYR A 84 17.43 11.79 -5.22
C TYR A 84 17.51 11.06 -3.87
N TYR A 85 18.67 10.47 -3.54
CA TYR A 85 18.85 9.72 -2.29
C TYR A 85 18.84 10.60 -1.03
N ARG A 86 19.07 11.92 -1.16
CA ARG A 86 19.01 12.86 -0.02
C ARG A 86 17.59 13.00 0.50
N PHE A 87 16.61 13.01 -0.40
CA PHE A 87 15.20 13.20 -0.04
C PHE A 87 14.36 11.91 -0.15
N HIS A 88 14.92 10.81 -0.64
CA HIS A 88 14.25 9.52 -0.87
C HIS A 88 13.36 9.05 0.29
N GLU A 89 13.85 9.17 1.54
CA GLU A 89 13.10 8.79 2.74
C GLU A 89 11.72 9.47 2.87
N HIS A 90 11.50 10.63 2.25
CA HIS A 90 10.21 11.32 2.31
C HIS A 90 9.12 10.61 1.50
N TRP A 91 9.46 10.02 0.35
CA TRP A 91 8.49 9.33 -0.51
C TRP A 91 8.65 7.81 -0.54
N ARG A 92 9.69 7.27 0.12
CA ARG A 92 9.95 5.83 0.21
C ARG A 92 8.71 5.02 0.58
N PHE A 93 8.04 5.40 1.67
CA PHE A 93 6.86 4.67 2.15
C PHE A 93 5.69 4.70 1.15
N VAL A 94 5.40 5.86 0.56
CA VAL A 94 4.32 5.97 -0.43
C VAL A 94 4.67 5.24 -1.72
N LEU A 95 5.94 5.26 -2.14
CA LEU A 95 6.40 4.57 -3.34
C LEU A 95 6.26 3.05 -3.19
N GLN A 96 6.71 2.48 -2.08
CA GLN A 96 6.52 1.05 -1.76
C GLN A 96 5.05 0.65 -1.79
N ARG A 97 4.17 1.50 -1.25
CA ARG A 97 2.73 1.27 -1.27
C ARG A 97 2.15 1.34 -2.69
N LEU A 98 2.60 2.28 -3.51
CA LEU A 98 2.19 2.39 -4.91
C LEU A 98 2.65 1.19 -5.74
N VAL A 99 3.86 0.68 -5.52
CA VAL A 99 4.34 -0.57 -6.12
C VAL A 99 3.42 -1.73 -5.74
N PHE A 100 3.12 -1.89 -4.45
CA PHE A 100 2.19 -2.90 -3.97
C PHE A 100 0.85 -2.82 -4.70
N LEU A 101 0.26 -1.63 -4.80
CA LEU A 101 -1.03 -1.42 -5.45
C LEU A 101 -0.97 -1.74 -6.96
N ALA A 102 0.10 -1.35 -7.64
CA ALA A 102 0.30 -1.64 -9.06
C ALA A 102 0.43 -3.15 -9.28
N ALA A 103 1.22 -3.82 -8.45
CA ALA A 103 1.36 -5.27 -8.47
C ALA A 103 0.04 -5.97 -8.15
N PHE A 104 -0.77 -5.42 -7.25
CA PHE A 104 -2.07 -5.98 -6.91
C PHE A 104 -3.08 -5.87 -8.06
N VAL A 105 -3.12 -4.75 -8.78
CA VAL A 105 -3.95 -4.60 -9.98
C VAL A 105 -3.58 -5.63 -11.04
N VAL A 106 -2.28 -5.74 -11.37
CA VAL A 106 -1.82 -6.70 -12.39
C VAL A 106 -2.12 -8.13 -11.96
N TYR A 107 -1.89 -8.46 -10.69
CA TYR A 107 -2.18 -9.78 -10.18
C TYR A 107 -3.68 -10.13 -10.21
N LEU A 108 -4.58 -9.16 -10.02
CA LEU A 108 -6.02 -9.38 -10.14
C LEU A 108 -6.48 -9.56 -11.59
N GLU A 109 -5.77 -9.01 -12.56
CA GLU A 109 -6.10 -9.10 -13.99
C GLU A 109 -5.50 -10.34 -14.66
N THR A 110 -4.23 -10.65 -14.39
CA THR A 110 -3.48 -11.69 -15.11
C THR A 110 -3.00 -12.83 -14.22
N GLU A 111 -3.15 -12.72 -12.89
CA GLU A 111 -2.59 -13.66 -11.89
C GLU A 111 -1.07 -13.85 -11.98
N THR A 112 -0.36 -12.91 -12.62
CA THR A 112 1.11 -12.91 -12.75
C THR A 112 1.76 -11.86 -11.86
N LEU A 113 3.03 -12.05 -11.53
CA LEU A 113 3.83 -11.02 -10.86
C LEU A 113 4.22 -9.93 -11.86
N VAL A 114 4.04 -8.66 -11.46
CA VAL A 114 4.44 -7.51 -12.28
C VAL A 114 5.96 -7.35 -12.29
N THR A 115 6.56 -7.08 -13.46
CA THR A 115 7.98 -6.76 -13.57
C THR A 115 8.25 -5.32 -13.11
N ARG A 116 9.49 -5.02 -12.74
CA ARG A 116 9.89 -3.67 -12.30
C ARG A 116 9.62 -2.63 -13.39
N GLU A 117 9.90 -2.99 -14.65
CA GLU A 117 9.72 -2.14 -15.82
C GLU A 117 8.24 -1.78 -16.03
N ALA A 118 7.35 -2.76 -15.89
CA ALA A 118 5.90 -2.51 -15.99
C ALA A 118 5.40 -1.61 -14.85
N VAL A 119 5.94 -1.73 -13.63
CA VAL A 119 5.59 -0.82 -12.52
C VAL A 119 6.07 0.59 -12.83
N THR A 120 7.27 0.77 -13.37
CA THR A 120 7.77 2.10 -13.74
C THR A 120 6.90 2.75 -14.82
N GLU A 121 6.41 1.99 -15.79
CA GLU A 121 5.46 2.48 -16.80
C GLU A 121 4.08 2.87 -16.20
N ILE A 122 3.58 2.11 -15.23
CA ILE A 122 2.33 2.41 -14.52
C ILE A 122 2.47 3.68 -13.67
N LEU A 123 3.61 3.88 -13.03
CA LEU A 123 3.88 5.05 -12.18
C LEU A 123 4.38 6.27 -12.96
N GLY A 124 4.77 6.10 -14.23
CA GLY A 124 5.33 7.20 -15.04
C GLY A 124 6.73 7.63 -14.60
N ILE A 125 7.52 6.66 -14.12
CA ILE A 125 8.88 6.84 -13.62
C ILE A 125 9.87 6.20 -14.61
N GLU A 126 11.13 6.65 -14.62
CA GLU A 126 12.19 6.04 -15.42
C GLU A 126 12.72 4.75 -14.76
N ALA A 127 13.07 3.75 -15.56
CA ALA A 127 13.69 2.52 -15.04
C ALA A 127 15.19 2.71 -14.71
N ASP A 128 15.83 3.70 -15.34
CA ASP A 128 17.27 3.95 -15.26
C ASP A 128 17.61 5.05 -14.26
N ARG A 129 18.63 4.77 -13.43
CA ARG A 129 19.19 5.72 -12.45
C ARG A 129 19.71 7.01 -13.08
N GLU A 130 20.22 6.94 -14.32
CA GLU A 130 20.84 8.09 -15.00
C GLU A 130 19.82 9.11 -15.53
N ARG A 131 18.55 8.73 -15.66
CA ARG A 131 17.47 9.61 -16.19
C ARG A 131 16.66 10.30 -15.09
N GLY A 132 17.10 10.17 -13.83
CA GLY A 132 16.60 10.91 -12.67
C GLY A 132 15.79 10.06 -11.70
N PHE A 133 14.51 10.44 -11.49
CA PHE A 133 13.59 9.71 -10.60
C PHE A 133 13.45 8.28 -11.10
N HIS A 134 13.88 7.32 -10.30
CA HIS A 134 13.90 5.90 -10.64
C HIS A 134 13.29 5.06 -9.52
N LEU A 135 12.82 3.87 -9.85
CA LEU A 135 12.33 2.92 -8.84
C LEU A 135 13.49 2.08 -8.30
N ASP A 136 13.77 2.22 -7.00
CA ASP A 136 14.78 1.40 -6.33
C ASP A 136 14.32 -0.07 -6.24
N ILE A 137 15.26 -1.00 -6.33
CA ILE A 137 15.02 -2.43 -6.22
C ILE A 137 14.49 -2.76 -4.82
N GLU A 138 15.03 -2.11 -3.78
CA GLU A 138 14.56 -2.31 -2.40
C GLU A 138 13.07 -1.93 -2.23
N ASP A 139 12.65 -0.84 -2.87
CA ASP A 139 11.26 -0.38 -2.82
C ASP A 139 10.34 -1.31 -3.62
N TYR A 140 10.82 -1.81 -4.76
CA TYR A 140 10.11 -2.80 -5.56
C TYR A 140 9.87 -4.10 -4.76
N LEU A 141 10.93 -4.65 -4.15
CA LEU A 141 10.84 -5.87 -3.36
C LEU A 141 9.96 -5.69 -2.12
N SER A 142 10.04 -4.54 -1.44
CA SER A 142 9.19 -4.22 -0.29
C SER A 142 7.70 -4.17 -0.66
N GLY A 143 7.37 -3.62 -1.84
CA GLY A 143 6.00 -3.63 -2.37
C GLY A 143 5.49 -5.04 -2.67
N ILE A 144 6.33 -5.91 -3.24
CA ILE A 144 5.95 -7.30 -3.53
C ILE A 144 5.74 -8.13 -2.25
N LEU A 145 6.58 -7.94 -1.24
CA LEU A 145 6.41 -8.62 0.05
C LEU A 145 5.06 -8.25 0.68
N THR A 146 4.67 -6.98 0.57
CA THR A 146 3.36 -6.51 1.03
C THR A 146 2.22 -7.17 0.23
N LEU A 147 2.38 -7.33 -1.09
CA LEU A 147 1.44 -8.09 -1.92
C LEU A 147 1.28 -9.52 -1.41
N ALA A 148 2.38 -10.22 -1.14
CA ALA A 148 2.35 -11.59 -0.65
C ALA A 148 1.55 -11.71 0.66
N SER A 149 1.74 -10.78 1.60
CA SER A 149 0.96 -10.74 2.85
C SER A 149 -0.55 -10.56 2.61
N GLU A 150 -0.93 -9.67 1.69
CA GLU A 150 -2.33 -9.44 1.34
C GLU A 150 -2.98 -10.66 0.66
N LEU A 151 -2.23 -11.35 -0.21
CA LEU A 151 -2.70 -12.56 -0.87
C LEU A 151 -2.87 -13.73 0.10
N VAL A 152 -1.89 -13.97 0.98
CA VAL A 152 -1.93 -15.09 1.93
C VAL A 152 -3.01 -14.87 2.97
N SER A 153 -3.08 -13.68 3.57
CA SER A 153 -3.98 -13.46 4.71
C SER A 153 -5.45 -13.34 4.30
N LYS A 154 -5.77 -12.60 3.22
CA LYS A 154 -7.17 -12.30 2.86
C LYS A 154 -7.76 -13.25 1.81
N ARG A 155 -6.96 -13.86 0.94
CA ARG A 155 -7.47 -14.78 -0.11
C ARG A 155 -7.70 -16.19 0.42
N TYR A 156 -6.86 -16.70 1.33
CA TYR A 156 -7.08 -18.02 1.94
C TYR A 156 -8.29 -18.03 2.87
N LEU A 157 -8.47 -17.01 3.72
CA LEU A 157 -9.66 -16.89 4.55
C LEU A 157 -10.94 -16.77 3.72
N HIS A 158 -10.94 -15.96 2.65
CA HIS A 158 -12.12 -15.81 1.81
C HIS A 158 -12.41 -17.07 0.97
N LYS A 159 -11.40 -17.79 0.45
CA LYS A 159 -11.61 -19.11 -0.19
C LYS A 159 -12.14 -20.13 0.82
N LEU A 160 -11.62 -20.17 2.05
CA LEU A 160 -12.13 -21.02 3.12
C LEU A 160 -13.60 -20.69 3.42
N ILE A 161 -13.94 -19.43 3.65
CA ILE A 161 -15.32 -18.98 3.92
C ILE A 161 -16.25 -19.25 2.74
N ALA A 162 -15.82 -19.02 1.50
CA ALA A 162 -16.62 -19.29 0.30
C ALA A 162 -16.78 -20.79 0.01
N SER A 163 -15.81 -21.63 0.41
CA SER A 163 -15.91 -23.09 0.32
C SER A 163 -16.78 -23.70 1.41
N VAL A 164 -16.92 -23.05 2.56
CA VAL A 164 -17.90 -23.39 3.60
C VAL A 164 -19.26 -22.85 3.16
N LYS A 165 -19.97 -23.59 2.29
CA LYS A 165 -21.41 -23.38 2.13
C LYS A 165 -22.06 -23.64 3.50
N PRO A 166 -22.90 -22.74 4.04
CA PRO A 166 -23.73 -23.10 5.17
C PRO A 166 -24.70 -24.18 4.67
N THR A 167 -24.46 -25.42 5.07
CA THR A 167 -25.46 -26.48 4.95
C THR A 167 -26.64 -26.02 5.79
N LYS A 168 -27.73 -25.61 5.12
CA LYS A 168 -29.02 -25.52 5.78
C LYS A 168 -29.33 -26.92 6.30
N ASN A 169 -29.51 -26.99 7.62
CA ASN A 169 -29.98 -28.12 8.42
C ASN A 169 -28.87 -29.00 9.00
N GLU A 170 -29.08 -29.29 10.29
CA GLU A 170 -28.31 -30.16 11.19
C GLU A 170 -27.14 -29.49 11.93
N TRP A 171 -27.49 -28.68 12.93
CA TRP A 171 -26.74 -28.74 14.19
C TRP A 171 -27.35 -29.88 15.00
N PRO A 172 -26.62 -30.97 15.31
CA PRO A 172 -27.06 -31.88 16.34
C PRO A 172 -27.01 -31.09 17.65
N VAL A 173 -28.18 -30.79 18.19
CA VAL A 173 -28.36 -30.28 19.56
C VAL A 173 -28.02 -31.45 20.51
N ALA A 174 -26.77 -31.85 20.56
CA ALA A 174 -26.33 -33.00 21.35
C ALA A 174 -24.81 -32.99 21.57
N CYS A 175 -24.25 -31.88 22.06
CA CYS A 175 -22.89 -31.85 22.66
C CYS A 175 -22.66 -30.56 23.46
N PHE A 176 -23.64 -30.15 24.27
CA PHE A 176 -23.36 -29.34 25.46
C PHE A 176 -23.84 -30.16 26.66
N PRO A 177 -22.96 -30.57 27.58
CA PRO A 177 -23.45 -31.04 28.87
C PRO A 177 -24.06 -29.83 29.57
N ASP A 178 -25.37 -29.89 29.81
CA ASP A 178 -26.11 -28.88 30.57
C ASP A 178 -25.42 -28.62 31.92
N PRO A 179 -25.24 -27.35 32.33
CA PRO A 179 -24.96 -27.03 33.71
C PRO A 179 -26.28 -27.16 34.48
N ALA A 180 -26.53 -28.34 35.05
CA ALA A 180 -27.63 -28.56 35.97
C ALA A 180 -27.48 -27.64 37.19
N PHE A 181 -28.34 -26.62 37.28
CA PHE A 181 -28.48 -25.77 38.45
C PHE A 181 -29.52 -26.40 39.39
N GLY A 182 -29.11 -26.69 40.62
CA GLY A 182 -29.96 -26.74 41.81
C GLY A 182 -30.59 -28.09 42.16
N GLU A 183 -30.04 -28.77 43.17
CA GLU A 183 -30.68 -29.04 44.46
C GLU A 183 -29.93 -30.14 45.22
N GLY A 184 -29.63 -29.87 46.49
CA GLY A 184 -28.66 -30.63 47.28
C GLY A 184 -29.14 -31.96 47.82
N ARG A 185 -28.15 -32.81 48.16
CA ARG A 185 -28.21 -33.76 49.29
C ARG A 185 -26.82 -33.90 49.95
N SER A 186 -26.69 -33.23 51.10
CA SER A 186 -26.07 -33.64 52.37
C SER A 186 -25.08 -34.81 52.39
N TYR A 187 -23.85 -34.54 52.84
CA TYR A 187 -23.07 -35.37 53.80
C TYR A 187 -22.27 -34.39 54.69
N ILE A 188 -22.70 -34.10 55.93
CA ILE A 188 -22.31 -34.77 57.18
C ILE A 188 -20.78 -34.83 57.36
N ALA A 189 -20.21 -33.85 58.06
CA ALA A 189 -19.34 -33.98 59.25
C ALA A 189 -18.92 -32.58 59.71
#